data_AF-A0A8J7MQL4-F1
#
_entry.id   AF-A0A8J7MQL4-F1
#
_cell.length_a   1.000
_cell.length_b   1.000
_cell.length_c   1.000
_cell.angle_alpha   90.00
_cell.angle_beta   90.00
_cell.angle_gamma   90.00
#
_symmetry.space_group_name_H-M   'P 1'
#
loop_
_entity.id
_entity.type
_entity.pdbx_description
1 polymer ?
#
loop_
_entity_poly.entity_id
_entity_poly.type
_entity_poly.pdbx_seq_one_letter_code
_entity_poly.pdbx_strand_id
1 'polypeptide(L)'
;MADRLDKGYFGEQGAGFFLGAEGYYFVEGPGGSAGHAANAPGFDGVAFNPQTSDLIIFDNKAYKSSGNVASGTAIDPLRNLATNLDGLITRVEGMTDVPDQKVILDRLRATRATLANGTVSPPPKVRIAITNYGGNSANVSGPMQTRGITFIDMARQAPKIPAKDRYIDRNIVVTRAMGAPIVDSGMAGRMAKGEAIAMAVAGASQFLNDWALGHAIERETKAMASQILRAQSQGLGALMIYTIPAIRMEMVTSRSLSYADMVEGKTMREAYMRWWSTPRLEQGYGAHVTVERQFRWIPPF
;
A
#
# COMPACT_ATOMS: atom_id res chain seq x y z
N MET A 1 -4.34 -6.51 22.15
CA MET A 1 -3.03 -6.28 21.52
C MET A 1 -3.12 -6.19 20.00
N ALA A 2 -3.94 -7.01 19.32
CA ALA A 2 -4.15 -6.97 17.86
C ALA A 2 -4.46 -5.55 17.31
N ASP A 3 -5.46 -4.85 17.87
CA ASP A 3 -5.86 -3.48 17.46
C ASP A 3 -4.70 -2.46 17.52
N ARG A 4 -3.70 -2.67 18.38
CA ARG A 4 -2.54 -1.77 18.48
C ARG A 4 -1.56 -1.99 17.33
N LEU A 5 -1.35 -3.23 16.91
CA LEU A 5 -0.47 -3.58 15.80
C LEU A 5 -1.10 -3.16 14.47
N ASP A 6 -2.41 -3.37 14.31
CA ASP A 6 -3.14 -3.00 13.10
C ASP A 6 -3.12 -1.48 12.86
N LYS A 7 -3.29 -0.67 13.92
CA LYS A 7 -3.20 0.79 13.83
C LYS A 7 -1.77 1.29 13.54
N GLY A 8 -0.76 0.65 14.13
CA GLY A 8 0.64 0.97 13.83
C GLY A 8 0.96 0.72 12.36
N TYR A 9 0.63 -0.49 11.90
CA TYR A 9 0.78 -0.89 10.49
C TYR A 9 0.02 0.05 9.55
N PHE A 10 -1.24 0.39 9.85
CA PHE A 10 -2.01 1.32 9.05
C PHE A 10 -1.37 2.71 9.00
N GLY A 11 -0.93 3.24 10.15
CA GLY A 11 -0.30 4.54 10.24
C GLY A 11 0.97 4.63 9.40
N GLU A 12 1.80 3.59 9.48
CA GLU A 12 3.02 3.42 8.71
C GLU A 12 2.77 3.42 7.19
N GLN A 13 1.83 2.59 6.71
CA GLN A 13 1.47 2.54 5.29
C GLN A 13 0.88 3.87 4.80
N GLY A 14 0.07 4.52 5.63
CA GLY A 14 -0.55 5.79 5.31
C GLY A 14 0.42 6.96 5.23
N ALA A 15 1.46 6.98 6.09
CA ALA A 15 2.58 7.91 5.94
C ALA A 15 3.27 7.73 4.58
N GLY A 16 3.31 6.49 4.09
CA GLY A 16 3.72 6.11 2.73
C GLY A 16 3.01 6.91 1.65
N PHE A 17 1.69 6.81 1.62
CA PHE A 17 0.85 7.52 0.65
C PHE A 17 0.95 9.03 0.77
N PHE A 18 0.97 9.57 1.99
CA PHE A 18 1.11 11.00 2.22
C PHE A 18 2.41 11.54 1.59
N LEU A 19 3.54 10.91 1.91
CA LEU A 19 4.84 11.34 1.39
C LEU A 19 4.94 11.15 -0.13
N GLY A 20 4.35 10.09 -0.67
CA GLY A 20 4.25 9.87 -2.11
C GLY A 20 3.51 11.00 -2.84
N ALA A 21 2.41 11.50 -2.27
CA ALA A 21 1.67 12.64 -2.82
C ALA A 21 2.50 13.94 -2.82
N GLU A 22 3.43 14.07 -1.87
CA GLU A 22 4.40 15.18 -1.77
C GLU A 22 5.66 14.96 -2.63
N GLY A 23 5.67 13.96 -3.52
CA GLY A 23 6.75 13.69 -4.46
C GLY A 23 7.95 12.94 -3.87
N TYR A 24 7.81 12.35 -2.69
CA TYR A 24 8.85 11.51 -2.10
C TYR A 24 8.71 10.05 -2.57
N TYR A 25 9.83 9.34 -2.69
CA TYR A 25 9.85 7.88 -2.71
C TYR A 25 10.57 7.34 -1.47
N PHE A 26 10.28 6.10 -1.12
CA PHE A 26 10.90 5.45 0.03
C PHE A 26 12.23 4.83 -0.35
N VAL A 27 13.26 5.17 0.45
CA VAL A 27 14.56 4.52 0.43
C VAL A 27 14.52 3.27 1.30
N GLU A 28 13.88 3.37 2.47
CA GLU A 28 13.58 2.23 3.34
C GLU A 28 12.16 2.41 3.87
N GLY A 29 11.30 1.43 3.59
CA GLY A 29 9.86 1.53 3.79
C GLY A 29 9.37 0.99 5.13
N PRO A 30 8.15 1.40 5.54
CA PRO A 30 7.45 0.86 6.69
C PRO A 30 7.32 -0.67 6.66
N GLY A 31 7.15 -1.29 7.83
CA GLY A 31 7.16 -2.75 7.96
C GLY A 31 6.18 -3.46 7.02
N GLY A 32 6.61 -4.60 6.46
CA GLY A 32 5.85 -5.40 5.48
C GLY A 32 6.62 -6.67 5.08
N SER A 33 6.11 -7.47 4.13
CA SER A 33 6.79 -8.71 3.70
C SER A 33 8.17 -8.52 3.09
N ALA A 34 8.51 -7.27 2.71
CA ALA A 34 9.83 -6.84 2.27
C ALA A 34 10.45 -5.74 3.16
N GLY A 35 9.77 -5.34 4.24
CA GLY A 35 10.22 -4.31 5.19
C GLY A 35 10.79 -4.91 6.48
N HIS A 36 11.31 -4.06 7.36
CA HIS A 36 11.73 -4.49 8.70
C HIS A 36 10.52 -4.95 9.52
N ALA A 37 10.68 -5.98 10.37
CA ALA A 37 9.57 -6.51 11.18
C ALA A 37 8.92 -5.39 12.02
N ALA A 38 7.62 -5.48 12.31
CA ALA A 38 6.88 -4.44 13.06
C ALA A 38 7.46 -4.16 14.48
N ASN A 39 8.33 -5.03 14.98
CA ASN A 39 9.05 -4.89 16.24
C ASN A 39 10.58 -4.78 16.07
N ALA A 40 11.08 -4.76 14.83
CA ALA A 40 12.51 -4.62 14.58
C ALA A 40 12.96 -3.22 15.00
N PRO A 41 14.15 -3.10 15.63
CA PRO A 41 14.74 -1.81 15.89
C PRO A 41 15.06 -1.11 14.56
N GLY A 42 14.60 0.13 14.39
CA GLY A 42 14.83 0.87 13.16
C GLY A 42 13.99 2.14 13.08
N PHE A 43 14.14 2.86 11.97
CA PHE A 43 13.24 3.95 11.59
C PHE A 43 11.95 3.35 11.04
N ASP A 44 10.82 4.01 11.25
CA ASP A 44 9.56 3.58 10.59
C ASP A 44 9.57 3.93 9.10
N GLY A 45 10.46 4.83 8.67
CA GLY A 45 10.74 5.04 7.27
C GLY A 45 11.83 6.05 6.98
N VAL A 46 12.36 5.95 5.75
CA VAL A 46 13.30 6.90 5.15
C VAL A 46 12.79 7.24 3.76
N ALA A 47 12.54 8.52 3.51
CA ALA A 47 11.96 9.00 2.25
C ALA A 47 12.82 10.10 1.63
N PHE A 48 12.95 10.09 0.31
CA PHE A 48 13.73 11.07 -0.45
C PHE A 48 12.88 11.73 -1.53
N ASN A 49 13.00 13.05 -1.69
CA ASN A 49 12.36 13.80 -2.77
C ASN A 49 13.44 14.19 -3.80
N PRO A 50 13.40 13.64 -5.03
CA PRO A 50 14.43 13.88 -6.04
C PRO A 50 14.40 15.31 -6.60
N GLN A 51 13.26 15.99 -6.53
CA GLN A 51 13.14 17.37 -7.02
C GLN A 51 13.80 18.36 -6.07
N THR A 52 13.63 18.19 -4.76
CA THR A 52 14.16 19.10 -3.74
C THR A 52 15.46 18.62 -3.12
N SER A 53 15.86 17.37 -3.39
CA SER A 53 16.92 16.62 -2.72
C SER A 53 16.76 16.56 -1.19
N ASP A 54 15.53 16.66 -0.68
CA ASP A 54 15.23 16.55 0.75
C ASP A 54 15.14 15.07 1.16
N LEU A 55 15.82 14.71 2.24
CA LEU A 55 15.74 13.40 2.90
C LEU A 55 14.98 13.54 4.22
N ILE A 56 14.00 12.67 4.46
CA ILE A 56 13.28 12.56 5.72
C ILE A 56 13.61 11.21 6.35
N ILE A 57 14.10 11.24 7.57
CA ILE A 57 14.25 10.07 8.44
C ILE A 57 13.17 10.22 9.51
N PHE A 58 12.24 9.28 9.60
CA PHE A 58 11.09 9.45 10.47
C PHE A 58 10.70 8.22 11.27
N ASP A 59 9.96 8.52 12.33
CA ASP A 59 9.31 7.57 13.20
C ASP A 59 7.84 8.05 13.38
N ASN A 60 6.89 7.18 13.02
CA ASN A 60 5.47 7.46 13.00
C ASN A 60 4.82 7.08 14.34
N LYS A 61 4.23 8.06 15.01
CA LYS A 61 3.52 7.88 16.28
C LYS A 61 2.00 7.88 16.10
N ALA A 62 1.51 6.84 15.41
CA ALA A 62 0.08 6.58 15.24
C ALA A 62 -0.65 6.31 16.58
N TYR A 63 0.03 5.72 17.56
CA TYR A 63 -0.61 5.26 18.80
C TYR A 63 -0.63 6.29 19.95
N LYS A 64 0.10 7.40 19.86
CA LYS A 64 0.27 8.28 21.03
C LYS A 64 -1.00 9.10 21.30
N SER A 65 -1.25 9.35 22.59
CA SER A 65 -2.31 10.24 23.08
C SER A 65 -2.20 11.64 22.46
N SER A 66 -3.28 12.42 22.53
CA SER A 66 -3.44 13.77 21.96
C SER A 66 -2.43 14.85 22.41
N GLY A 67 -1.37 14.46 23.13
CA GLY A 67 -0.31 15.35 23.60
C GLY A 67 0.94 15.33 22.73
N ASN A 68 1.99 15.94 23.27
CA ASN A 68 3.29 16.02 22.62
C ASN A 68 4.06 14.69 22.74
N VAL A 69 4.73 14.32 21.66
CA VAL A 69 5.61 13.17 21.62
C VAL A 69 6.87 13.51 22.41
N ALA A 70 6.97 12.94 23.62
CA ALA A 70 8.15 13.08 24.47
C ALA A 70 9.34 12.15 24.13
N SER A 71 9.17 11.17 23.23
CA SER A 71 10.24 10.23 22.86
C SER A 71 10.03 9.61 21.48
N GLY A 72 11.14 9.44 20.76
CA GLY A 72 11.26 8.68 19.51
C GLY A 72 12.59 7.94 19.53
N THR A 73 12.65 6.83 20.26
CA THR A 73 13.92 6.16 20.62
C THR A 73 14.81 5.87 19.41
N ALA A 74 14.22 5.50 18.27
CA ALA A 74 14.95 5.19 17.05
C ALA A 74 15.60 6.41 16.38
N ILE A 75 15.00 7.59 16.54
CA ILE A 75 15.46 8.84 15.93
C ILE A 75 16.08 9.81 16.93
N ASP A 76 16.19 9.44 18.21
CA ASP A 76 16.78 10.28 19.26
C ASP A 76 18.31 10.31 19.12
N PRO A 77 18.92 11.48 18.87
CA PRO A 77 20.38 11.64 18.76
C PRO A 77 21.17 11.13 19.95
N LEU A 78 20.58 11.11 21.15
CA LEU A 78 21.25 10.70 22.38
C LEU A 78 21.07 9.21 22.69
N ARG A 79 20.37 8.46 21.83
CA ARG A 79 20.09 7.03 22.04
C ARG A 79 20.54 6.20 20.86
N ASN A 80 19.64 5.95 19.91
CA ASN A 80 19.85 4.93 18.88
C ASN A 80 20.07 5.51 17.47
N LEU A 81 19.93 6.83 17.28
CA LEU A 81 20.01 7.41 15.93
C LEU A 81 21.33 7.09 15.23
N ALA A 82 22.47 7.20 15.92
CA ALA A 82 23.78 6.92 15.35
C ALA A 82 23.89 5.45 14.86
N THR A 83 23.56 4.49 15.72
CA THR A 83 23.58 3.06 15.39
C THR A 83 22.60 2.72 14.26
N ASN A 84 21.40 3.32 14.29
CA ASN A 84 20.39 3.11 13.25
C ASN A 84 20.83 3.69 11.90
N LEU A 85 21.52 4.84 11.90
CA LEU A 85 22.13 5.41 10.70
C LEU A 85 23.23 4.51 10.13
N ASP A 86 24.09 3.94 10.96
CA ASP A 86 25.16 3.04 10.50
C ASP A 86 24.57 1.79 9.81
N GLY A 87 23.51 1.23 10.38
CA GLY A 87 22.76 0.13 9.76
C GLY A 87 22.07 0.53 8.46
N LEU A 88 21.43 1.70 8.42
CA LEU A 88 20.77 2.22 7.22
C LEU A 88 21.78 2.48 6.09
N ILE A 89 22.93 3.10 6.39
CA ILE A 89 24.00 3.34 5.41
C ILE A 89 24.44 2.02 4.78
N THR A 90 24.71 1.00 5.60
CA THR A 90 25.12 -0.33 5.12
C THR A 90 24.06 -0.95 4.20
N ARG A 91 22.77 -0.84 4.56
CA ARG A 91 21.67 -1.35 3.73
C ARG A 91 21.57 -0.59 2.41
N VAL A 92 21.61 0.74 2.43
CA VAL A 92 21.51 1.57 1.22
C VAL A 92 22.70 1.34 0.29
N GLU A 93 23.92 1.16 0.80
CA GLU A 93 25.10 0.81 0.00
C GLU A 93 24.92 -0.50 -0.79
N GLY A 94 24.20 -1.47 -0.22
CA GLY A 94 23.90 -2.74 -0.87
C GLY A 94 22.75 -2.72 -1.88
N MET A 95 22.00 -1.61 -1.99
CA MET A 95 20.87 -1.50 -2.91
C MET A 95 21.33 -1.01 -4.29
N THR A 96 21.21 -1.83 -5.33
CA THR A 96 21.66 -1.44 -6.69
C THR A 96 20.69 -0.52 -7.43
N ASP A 97 19.40 -0.55 -7.06
CA ASP A 97 18.32 0.04 -7.86
C ASP A 97 17.66 1.25 -7.18
N VAL A 98 18.35 1.88 -6.23
CA VAL A 98 17.85 3.11 -5.56
C VAL A 98 18.22 4.33 -6.40
N PRO A 99 17.25 5.11 -6.88
CA PRO A 99 17.53 6.39 -7.53
C PRO A 99 18.30 7.30 -6.57
N ASP A 100 19.21 8.13 -7.11
CA ASP A 100 19.99 9.10 -6.33
C ASP A 100 20.76 8.50 -5.12
N GLN A 101 21.09 7.20 -5.15
CA GLN A 101 21.74 6.47 -4.05
C GLN A 101 22.95 7.23 -3.49
N LYS A 102 23.82 7.76 -4.37
CA LYS A 102 24.99 8.54 -3.95
C LYS A 102 24.60 9.76 -3.12
N VAL A 103 23.60 10.53 -3.56
CA VAL A 103 23.14 11.72 -2.85
C VAL A 103 22.56 11.34 -1.48
N ILE A 104 21.75 10.29 -1.45
CA ILE A 104 21.17 9.75 -0.21
C ILE A 104 22.28 9.34 0.76
N LEU A 105 23.27 8.56 0.32
CA LEU A 105 24.40 8.12 1.13
C LEU A 105 25.23 9.29 1.66
N ASP A 106 25.49 10.30 0.83
CA ASP A 106 26.22 11.49 1.24
C ASP A 106 25.46 12.26 2.35
N ARG A 107 24.12 12.33 2.27
CA ARG A 107 23.27 12.94 3.31
C ARG A 107 23.23 12.12 4.60
N LEU A 108 23.13 10.80 4.49
CA LEU A 108 23.15 9.91 5.65
C LEU A 108 24.49 9.98 6.40
N ARG A 109 25.60 9.93 5.66
CA ARG A 109 26.95 10.07 6.24
C ARG A 109 27.19 11.44 6.85
N ALA A 110 26.72 12.52 6.21
CA ALA A 110 26.78 13.86 6.79
C ALA A 110 25.99 13.94 8.10
N THR A 111 24.80 13.35 8.16
CA THR A 111 23.98 13.27 9.38
C THR A 111 24.68 12.45 10.46
N ARG A 112 25.31 11.34 10.09
CA ARG A 112 26.09 10.53 11.03
C ARG A 112 27.29 11.29 11.60
N ALA A 113 27.95 12.12 10.79
CA ALA A 113 29.07 12.94 11.19
C ALA A 113 28.65 14.09 12.13
N THR A 114 27.49 14.73 11.94
CA THR A 114 27.02 15.77 12.88
C THR A 114 26.84 15.21 14.29
N LEU A 115 26.29 13.99 14.40
CA LEU A 115 26.12 13.30 15.69
C LEU A 115 27.46 12.97 16.36
N ALA A 116 28.46 12.54 15.60
CA ALA A 116 29.79 12.25 16.13
C ALA A 116 30.47 13.49 16.72
N ASN A 117 30.20 14.67 16.15
CA ASN A 117 30.73 15.95 16.61
C ASN A 117 29.89 16.58 17.74
N GLY A 118 28.94 15.85 18.33
CA GLY A 118 28.05 16.35 19.39
C GLY A 118 27.02 17.37 18.91
N THR A 119 26.90 17.59 17.59
CA THR A 119 25.89 18.47 17.01
C THR A 119 24.59 17.70 16.83
N VAL A 120 23.55 18.13 17.54
CA VAL A 120 22.23 17.50 17.49
C VAL A 120 21.41 17.92 16.26
N SER A 121 21.81 18.96 15.55
CA SER A 121 21.08 19.44 14.37
C SER A 121 21.39 18.60 13.12
N PRO A 122 20.36 18.15 12.38
CA PRO A 122 20.55 17.54 11.06
C PRO A 122 21.21 18.51 10.08
N PRO A 123 22.02 18.01 9.12
CA PRO A 123 22.57 18.85 8.05
C PRO A 123 21.45 19.42 7.15
N PRO A 124 21.74 20.45 6.33
CA PRO A 124 20.78 20.96 5.35
C PRO A 124 20.24 19.82 4.47
N LYS A 125 18.96 19.92 4.08
CA LYS A 125 18.27 18.92 3.27
C LYS A 125 18.06 17.56 3.95
N VAL A 126 18.30 17.46 5.26
CA VAL A 126 17.90 16.31 6.07
C VAL A 126 16.93 16.75 7.15
N ARG A 127 15.81 16.05 7.28
CA ARG A 127 14.86 16.22 8.37
C ARG A 127 14.79 14.94 9.19
N ILE A 128 14.96 15.09 10.49
CA ILE A 128 14.62 14.04 11.46
C ILE A 128 13.27 14.40 12.03
N ALA A 129 12.28 13.54 11.83
CA ALA A 129 10.89 13.89 12.09
C ALA A 129 10.13 12.82 12.87
N ILE A 130 9.25 13.26 13.75
CA ILE A 130 8.11 12.45 14.18
C ILE A 130 6.92 12.77 13.28
N THR A 131 6.22 11.73 12.85
CA THR A 131 4.97 11.86 12.10
C THR A 131 3.80 11.29 12.92
N ASN A 132 2.57 11.59 12.54
CA ASN A 132 1.37 11.17 13.27
C ASN A 132 0.29 10.58 12.37
N TYR A 133 0.64 10.02 11.21
CA TYR A 133 -0.37 9.47 10.32
C TYR A 133 -1.15 8.36 11.03
N GLY A 134 -2.48 8.46 11.01
CA GLY A 134 -3.38 7.54 11.74
C GLY A 134 -3.42 7.74 13.26
N GLY A 135 -2.79 8.80 13.79
CA GLY A 135 -2.72 9.12 15.21
C GLY A 135 -3.15 10.54 15.56
N ASN A 136 -3.11 10.85 16.86
CA ASN A 136 -3.58 12.13 17.41
C ASN A 136 -2.47 12.98 18.03
N SER A 137 -1.20 12.58 17.90
CA SER A 137 -0.06 13.37 18.40
C SER A 137 -0.15 14.80 17.88
N ALA A 138 0.05 15.79 18.76
CA ALA A 138 -0.12 17.20 18.38
C ALA A 138 1.19 17.87 17.96
N ASN A 139 2.32 17.44 18.55
CA ASN A 139 3.67 17.96 18.29
C ASN A 139 4.73 17.00 18.88
N VAL A 140 6.01 17.36 18.81
CA VAL A 140 7.09 16.83 19.64
C VAL A 140 7.31 17.69 20.89
N SER A 141 7.93 17.14 21.94
CA SER A 141 8.26 17.90 23.15
C SER A 141 9.38 18.92 22.90
N GLY A 142 9.47 19.97 23.74
CA GLY A 142 10.55 20.97 23.68
C GLY A 142 11.96 20.34 23.67
N PRO A 143 12.28 19.37 24.55
CA PRO A 143 13.56 18.66 24.50
C PRO A 143 13.86 17.96 23.18
N MET A 144 12.85 17.44 22.46
CA MET A 144 13.04 16.85 21.14
C MET A 144 13.30 17.93 20.07
N GLN A 145 12.60 19.07 20.15
CA GLN A 145 12.82 20.21 19.25
C GLN A 145 14.24 20.79 19.39
N THR A 146 14.74 20.94 20.62
CA THR A 146 16.12 21.38 20.88
C THR A 146 17.16 20.45 20.25
N ARG A 147 16.81 19.18 20.06
CA ARG A 147 17.66 18.18 19.39
C ARG A 147 17.44 18.11 17.87
N GLY A 148 16.77 19.11 17.29
CA GLY A 148 16.53 19.18 15.84
C GLY A 148 15.48 18.20 15.32
N ILE A 149 14.72 17.52 16.20
CA ILE A 149 13.62 16.67 15.78
C ILE A 149 12.39 17.54 15.51
N THR A 150 11.84 17.41 14.31
CA THR A 150 10.67 18.16 13.85
C THR A 150 9.39 17.32 13.94
N PHE A 151 8.24 17.97 13.83
CA PHE A 151 6.95 17.29 13.75
C PHE A 151 6.31 17.53 12.38
N ILE A 152 5.88 16.46 11.72
CA ILE A 152 5.11 16.53 10.47
C ILE A 152 3.70 16.05 10.79
N ASP A 153 2.75 17.00 10.79
CA ASP A 153 1.34 16.74 11.12
C ASP A 153 0.60 16.14 9.92
N MET A 154 0.95 14.89 9.59
CA MET A 154 0.34 14.16 8.50
C MET A 154 -1.15 13.90 8.74
N ALA A 155 -1.59 13.74 9.99
CA ALA A 155 -3.01 13.51 10.30
C ALA A 155 -3.90 14.69 9.86
N ARG A 156 -3.41 15.93 10.00
CA ARG A 156 -4.16 17.13 9.60
C ARG A 156 -3.87 17.58 8.16
N GLN A 157 -2.65 17.33 7.68
CA GLN A 157 -2.22 17.74 6.35
C GLN A 157 -2.60 16.74 5.27
N ALA A 158 -2.82 15.47 5.63
CA ALA A 158 -3.24 14.47 4.66
C ALA A 158 -4.47 14.97 3.91
N PRO A 159 -4.50 14.83 2.58
CA PRO A 159 -5.66 15.18 1.79
C PRO A 159 -6.88 14.56 2.45
N LYS A 160 -7.76 15.40 2.98
CA LYS A 160 -9.06 14.93 3.46
C LYS A 160 -9.71 14.34 2.22
N ILE A 161 -9.89 13.03 2.23
CA ILE A 161 -10.81 12.41 1.28
C ILE A 161 -12.10 13.21 1.48
N PRO A 162 -12.59 13.95 0.47
CA PRO A 162 -13.79 14.74 0.63
C PRO A 162 -14.82 13.83 1.26
N ALA A 163 -15.40 14.25 2.38
CA ALA A 163 -16.53 13.54 2.96
C ALA A 163 -17.56 13.53 1.84
N LYS A 164 -17.59 12.46 1.04
CA LYS A 164 -18.46 12.43 -0.12
C LYS A 164 -19.85 12.63 0.45
N ASP A 165 -20.49 13.73 0.04
CA ASP A 165 -21.95 13.81 0.00
C ASP A 165 -22.42 12.42 -0.38
N ARG A 166 -23.25 11.83 0.47
CA ARG A 166 -23.75 10.46 0.35
C ARG A 166 -24.07 10.13 -1.10
N TYR A 167 -23.10 9.61 -1.85
CA TYR A 167 -23.36 8.84 -3.04
C TYR A 167 -23.79 7.47 -2.48
N ILE A 168 -25.02 7.46 -1.96
CA ILE A 168 -25.85 6.29 -2.06
C ILE A 168 -26.14 6.22 -3.55
N ASP A 169 -25.24 5.55 -4.26
CA ASP A 169 -25.62 5.08 -5.57
C ASP A 169 -26.62 3.94 -5.35
N ARG A 170 -27.90 4.31 -5.35
CA ARG A 170 -29.00 3.39 -5.12
C ARG A 170 -29.32 2.56 -6.36
N ASN A 171 -28.65 2.78 -7.49
CA ASN A 171 -28.84 2.03 -8.73
C ASN A 171 -27.76 2.36 -9.77
N ILE A 172 -26.53 1.89 -9.61
CA ILE A 172 -25.64 1.78 -10.78
C ILE A 172 -24.92 0.42 -10.77
N VAL A 173 -25.56 -0.51 -11.46
CA VAL A 173 -24.86 -1.45 -12.34
C VAL A 173 -24.25 -0.60 -13.46
N VAL A 174 -22.97 -0.19 -13.37
CA VAL A 174 -22.23 0.17 -14.58
C VAL A 174 -21.78 -1.14 -15.20
N THR A 175 -22.67 -1.78 -15.97
CA THR A 175 -22.22 -2.59 -17.10
C THR A 175 -21.62 -1.65 -18.13
N ARG A 176 -20.40 -1.16 -17.87
CA ARG A 176 -19.51 -0.80 -18.97
C ARG A 176 -18.82 -2.12 -19.29
N ALA A 177 -19.41 -2.83 -20.23
CA ALA A 177 -18.59 -3.57 -21.18
C ALA A 177 -17.70 -2.54 -21.88
N MET A 178 -16.60 -2.13 -21.24
CA MET A 178 -15.48 -1.65 -22.01
C MET A 178 -15.02 -2.89 -22.75
N GLY A 179 -15.26 -2.93 -24.05
CA GLY A 179 -14.67 -3.95 -24.90
C GLY A 179 -13.20 -4.01 -24.54
N ALA A 180 -12.73 -5.21 -24.18
CA ALA A 180 -11.32 -5.50 -24.32
C ALA A 180 -10.91 -4.98 -25.71
N PRO A 181 -9.71 -4.39 -25.89
CA PRO A 181 -9.21 -4.15 -27.23
C PRO A 181 -9.47 -5.43 -28.01
N ILE A 182 -10.23 -5.32 -29.09
CA ILE A 182 -10.51 -6.44 -30.00
C ILE A 182 -9.13 -6.81 -30.51
N VAL A 183 -8.50 -7.76 -29.82
CA VAL A 183 -7.34 -8.46 -30.35
C VAL A 183 -7.97 -9.22 -31.50
N ASP A 184 -7.62 -8.78 -32.70
CA ASP A 184 -8.07 -9.37 -33.95
C ASP A 184 -8.09 -10.90 -33.81
N SER A 185 -9.23 -11.51 -34.11
CA SER A 185 -9.50 -12.94 -33.86
C SER A 185 -8.48 -13.86 -34.54
N GLY A 186 -7.64 -13.32 -35.43
CA GLY A 186 -6.46 -13.97 -36.00
C GLY A 186 -5.30 -14.24 -35.02
N MET A 187 -5.20 -13.59 -33.86
CA MET A 187 -4.13 -13.86 -32.88
C MET A 187 -4.48 -14.90 -31.82
N ALA A 188 -5.77 -15.22 -31.61
CA ALA A 188 -6.21 -16.16 -30.58
C ALA A 188 -5.73 -17.61 -30.82
N GLY A 189 -5.50 -18.00 -32.09
CA GLY A 189 -5.09 -19.35 -32.45
C GLY A 189 -3.63 -19.73 -32.15
N ARG A 190 -2.81 -18.82 -31.61
CA ARG A 190 -1.36 -19.06 -31.40
C ARG A 190 -0.83 -18.75 -30.01
N MET A 191 -1.64 -18.24 -29.09
CA MET A 191 -1.16 -17.95 -27.74
C MET A 191 -0.91 -19.23 -26.96
N ALA A 192 0.31 -19.41 -26.48
CA ALA A 192 0.65 -20.51 -25.59
C ALA A 192 -0.15 -20.38 -24.29
N LYS A 193 -0.56 -21.50 -23.68
CA LYS A 193 -1.39 -21.55 -22.44
C LYS A 193 -0.91 -20.63 -21.30
N GLY A 194 0.38 -20.27 -21.27
CA GLY A 194 0.95 -19.34 -20.29
C GLY A 194 0.64 -17.85 -20.55
N GLU A 195 0.47 -17.41 -21.79
CA GLU A 195 0.25 -16.00 -22.16
C GLU A 195 -1.16 -15.52 -21.82
N ALA A 196 -2.15 -16.41 -21.93
CA ALA A 196 -3.52 -16.20 -21.49
C ALA A 196 -3.61 -15.82 -20.01
N ILE A 197 -2.89 -16.57 -19.16
CA ILE A 197 -2.84 -16.33 -17.72
C ILE A 197 -2.06 -15.05 -17.43
N ALA A 198 -0.95 -14.81 -18.13
CA ALA A 198 -0.17 -13.60 -17.96
C ALA A 198 -0.97 -12.33 -18.31
N MET A 199 -1.78 -12.34 -19.37
CA MET A 199 -2.67 -11.23 -19.72
C MET A 199 -3.84 -11.10 -18.74
N ALA A 200 -4.39 -12.22 -18.27
CA ALA A 200 -5.39 -12.21 -17.20
C ALA A 200 -4.80 -11.60 -15.91
N VAL A 201 -3.54 -11.85 -15.57
CA VAL A 201 -2.91 -11.25 -14.39
C VAL A 201 -2.56 -9.78 -14.63
N ALA A 202 -1.94 -9.44 -15.76
CA ALA A 202 -1.50 -8.07 -16.09
C ALA A 202 -2.66 -7.08 -16.19
N GLY A 203 -3.79 -7.48 -16.77
CA GLY A 203 -4.98 -6.62 -16.79
C GLY A 203 -5.69 -6.49 -15.43
N ALA A 204 -5.31 -7.25 -14.38
CA ALA A 204 -5.95 -7.19 -13.07
C ALA A 204 -5.34 -6.08 -12.22
N SER A 205 -4.02 -5.94 -12.32
CA SER A 205 -3.22 -4.99 -11.56
C SER A 205 -3.30 -3.56 -12.13
N GLN A 206 -3.55 -3.40 -13.43
CA GLN A 206 -3.59 -2.08 -14.08
C GLN A 206 -4.77 -1.17 -13.68
N PHE A 207 -5.80 -1.69 -13.00
CA PHE A 207 -7.01 -0.92 -12.67
C PHE A 207 -7.06 -0.33 -11.25
N LEU A 208 -6.06 -0.62 -10.41
CA LEU A 208 -6.15 -0.31 -8.98
C LEU A 208 -4.97 0.54 -8.51
N ASN A 209 -5.28 1.75 -8.03
CA ASN A 209 -4.31 2.62 -7.35
C ASN A 209 -3.86 2.04 -5.99
N ASP A 210 -4.45 0.94 -5.54
CA ASP A 210 -4.07 0.23 -4.30
C ASP A 210 -3.22 -0.99 -4.65
N TRP A 211 -1.90 -0.84 -4.44
CA TRP A 211 -0.89 -1.87 -4.68
C TRP A 211 -1.15 -3.16 -3.90
N ALA A 212 -1.64 -3.06 -2.65
CA ALA A 212 -1.89 -4.22 -1.80
C ALA A 212 -3.09 -5.04 -2.30
N LEU A 213 -4.16 -4.36 -2.74
CA LEU A 213 -5.31 -5.01 -3.36
C LEU A 213 -4.92 -5.68 -4.69
N GLY A 214 -4.09 -5.01 -5.50
CA GLY A 214 -3.56 -5.57 -6.74
C GLY A 214 -2.83 -6.90 -6.53
N HIS A 215 -1.92 -6.96 -5.54
CA HIS A 215 -1.22 -8.21 -5.17
C HIS A 215 -2.16 -9.30 -4.66
N ALA A 216 -3.18 -8.93 -3.88
CA ALA A 216 -4.16 -9.91 -3.39
C ALA A 216 -4.95 -10.53 -4.56
N ILE A 217 -5.43 -9.70 -5.49
CA ILE A 217 -6.13 -10.17 -6.69
C ILE A 217 -5.22 -11.04 -7.56
N GLU A 218 -3.96 -10.65 -7.74
CA GLU A 218 -2.99 -11.44 -8.50
C GLU A 218 -2.77 -12.83 -7.88
N ARG A 219 -2.58 -12.91 -6.56
CA ARG A 219 -2.44 -14.19 -5.85
C ARG A 219 -3.66 -15.08 -6.03
N GLU A 220 -4.86 -14.54 -5.84
CA GLU A 220 -6.10 -15.32 -6.01
C GLU A 220 -6.31 -15.75 -7.47
N THR A 221 -6.01 -14.88 -8.42
CA THR A 221 -6.07 -15.23 -9.86
C THR A 221 -5.13 -16.39 -10.18
N LYS A 222 -3.90 -16.36 -9.65
CA LYS A 222 -2.92 -17.45 -9.81
C LYS A 222 -3.41 -18.74 -9.16
N ALA A 223 -4.03 -18.67 -7.98
CA ALA A 223 -4.61 -19.84 -7.31
C ALA A 223 -5.72 -20.49 -8.14
N MET A 224 -6.50 -19.70 -8.89
CA MET A 224 -7.57 -20.17 -9.79
C MET A 224 -7.09 -20.55 -11.20
N ALA A 225 -5.80 -20.42 -11.51
CA ALA A 225 -5.28 -20.66 -12.87
C ALA A 225 -5.61 -22.05 -13.44
N SER A 226 -5.59 -23.09 -12.61
CA SER A 226 -5.92 -24.46 -13.04
C SER A 226 -7.40 -24.62 -13.41
N GLN A 227 -8.30 -23.90 -12.74
CA GLN A 227 -9.73 -23.88 -13.04
C GLN A 227 -10.00 -23.09 -14.33
N ILE A 228 -9.34 -21.93 -14.48
CA ILE A 228 -9.41 -21.13 -15.71
C ILE A 228 -8.97 -21.97 -16.91
N LEU A 229 -7.82 -22.66 -16.83
CA LEU A 229 -7.34 -23.52 -17.90
C LEU A 229 -8.28 -24.68 -18.22
N ARG A 230 -8.95 -25.24 -17.20
CA ARG A 230 -9.96 -26.29 -17.39
C ARG A 230 -11.17 -25.76 -18.16
N ALA A 231 -11.74 -24.63 -17.74
CA ALA A 231 -12.85 -23.97 -18.43
C ALA A 231 -12.51 -23.74 -19.91
N GLN A 232 -11.31 -23.18 -20.16
CA GLN A 232 -10.80 -22.91 -21.49
C GLN A 232 -10.67 -24.18 -22.34
N SER A 233 -10.16 -25.27 -21.76
CA SER A 233 -10.05 -26.56 -22.48
C SER A 233 -11.40 -27.16 -22.87
N GLN A 234 -12.50 -26.68 -22.28
CA GLN A 234 -13.88 -27.10 -22.58
C GLN A 234 -14.60 -26.12 -23.54
N GLY A 235 -13.89 -25.11 -24.06
CA GLY A 235 -14.50 -24.05 -24.87
C GLY A 235 -15.41 -23.13 -24.07
N LEU A 236 -15.17 -23.00 -22.76
CA LEU A 236 -15.88 -22.10 -21.85
C LEU A 236 -14.98 -20.93 -21.45
N GLY A 237 -15.57 -19.76 -21.24
CA GLY A 237 -14.90 -18.66 -20.58
C GLY A 237 -15.06 -18.73 -19.06
N ALA A 238 -14.27 -17.92 -18.35
CA ALA A 238 -14.27 -17.84 -16.89
C ALA A 238 -14.63 -16.42 -16.44
N LEU A 239 -15.67 -16.29 -15.61
CA LEU A 239 -16.01 -15.07 -14.89
C LEU A 239 -15.36 -15.14 -13.52
N MET A 240 -14.42 -14.24 -13.26
CA MET A 240 -13.81 -14.00 -11.95
C MET A 240 -14.64 -12.97 -11.19
N ILE A 241 -14.86 -13.22 -9.90
CA ILE A 241 -15.62 -12.32 -9.03
C ILE A 241 -14.81 -12.04 -7.78
N TYR A 242 -14.46 -10.78 -7.55
CA TYR A 242 -13.72 -10.32 -6.39
C TYR A 242 -14.64 -9.56 -5.46
N THR A 243 -14.79 -10.03 -4.23
CA THR A 243 -15.58 -9.36 -3.19
C THR A 243 -14.64 -8.61 -2.26
N ILE A 244 -14.77 -7.29 -2.30
CA ILE A 244 -13.93 -6.35 -1.57
C ILE A 244 -14.85 -5.66 -0.55
N PRO A 245 -14.70 -5.92 0.76
CA PRO A 245 -15.47 -5.21 1.76
C PRO A 245 -15.09 -3.74 1.69
N ALA A 246 -16.07 -2.90 1.43
CA ALA A 246 -15.98 -1.46 1.62
C ALA A 246 -16.09 -1.19 3.12
N ILE A 247 -15.00 -1.49 3.85
CA ILE A 247 -14.88 -1.17 5.26
C ILE A 247 -14.76 0.35 5.35
N ARG A 248 -15.88 1.02 5.67
CA ARG A 248 -15.88 2.44 6.05
C ARG A 248 -15.43 2.56 7.50
N MET A 249 -14.14 2.42 7.75
CA MET A 249 -13.56 3.08 8.92
C MET A 249 -13.09 4.44 8.45
N GLU A 250 -13.50 5.51 9.13
CA GLU A 250 -13.13 6.92 8.82
C GLU A 250 -11.62 7.17 8.71
N MET A 251 -10.81 6.16 9.04
CA MET A 251 -9.36 6.20 9.02
C MET A 251 -8.73 4.95 8.38
N VAL A 252 -9.42 4.17 7.51
CA VAL A 252 -8.78 3.04 6.80
C VAL A 252 -9.23 2.99 5.34
N THR A 253 -8.31 3.18 4.40
CA THR A 253 -8.53 2.98 2.97
C THR A 253 -7.93 1.69 2.43
N SER A 254 -7.27 0.86 3.25
CA SER A 254 -6.74 -0.41 2.75
C SER A 254 -7.91 -1.35 2.40
N ARG A 255 -8.10 -1.57 1.11
CA ARG A 255 -9.08 -2.52 0.61
C ARG A 255 -8.43 -3.89 0.63
N SER A 256 -8.85 -4.76 1.54
CA SER A 256 -8.45 -6.17 1.47
C SER A 256 -9.39 -6.92 0.55
N LEU A 257 -8.87 -7.89 -0.20
CA LEU A 257 -9.73 -8.85 -0.88
C LEU A 257 -10.27 -9.82 0.17
N SER A 258 -11.59 -9.89 0.34
CA SER A 258 -12.16 -10.80 1.34
C SER A 258 -12.49 -12.17 0.76
N TYR A 259 -12.88 -12.20 -0.51
CA TYR A 259 -13.27 -13.44 -1.16
C TYR A 259 -13.11 -13.31 -2.67
N ALA A 260 -12.68 -14.38 -3.33
CA ALA A 260 -12.62 -14.47 -4.77
C ALA A 260 -13.30 -15.77 -5.22
N ASP A 261 -14.03 -15.71 -6.32
CA ASP A 261 -14.73 -16.85 -6.91
C ASP A 261 -14.58 -16.87 -8.43
N MET A 262 -14.85 -18.02 -9.04
CA MET A 262 -14.86 -18.23 -10.47
C MET A 262 -16.10 -19.01 -10.90
N VAL A 263 -16.76 -18.55 -11.97
CA VAL A 263 -17.85 -19.29 -12.60
C VAL A 263 -17.62 -19.39 -14.10
N GLU A 264 -17.77 -20.59 -14.63
CA GLU A 264 -17.60 -20.91 -16.05
C GLU A 264 -18.89 -20.67 -16.84
N GLY A 265 -18.77 -20.30 -18.11
CA GLY A 265 -19.92 -20.19 -19.03
C GLY A 265 -19.50 -19.99 -20.49
N LYS A 266 -20.43 -20.10 -21.43
CA LYS A 266 -20.12 -19.81 -22.85
C LYS A 266 -20.04 -18.31 -23.11
N THR A 267 -20.75 -17.53 -22.31
CA THR A 267 -20.75 -16.07 -22.35
C THR A 267 -20.64 -15.50 -20.95
N MET A 268 -20.17 -14.25 -20.84
CA MET A 268 -20.14 -13.53 -19.56
C MET A 268 -21.52 -13.48 -18.90
N ARG A 269 -22.58 -13.28 -19.69
CA ARG A 269 -23.97 -13.22 -19.18
C ARG A 269 -24.41 -14.55 -18.59
N GLU A 270 -24.12 -15.67 -19.26
CA GLU A 270 -24.44 -17.01 -18.75
C GLU A 270 -23.71 -17.27 -17.43
N ALA A 271 -22.39 -17.02 -17.38
CA ALA A 271 -21.58 -17.20 -16.19
C ALA A 271 -22.08 -16.31 -15.03
N TYR A 272 -22.45 -15.06 -15.31
CA TYR A 272 -23.00 -14.15 -14.32
C TYR A 272 -24.36 -14.62 -13.79
N MET A 273 -25.27 -15.05 -14.66
CA MET A 273 -26.57 -15.56 -14.23
C MET A 273 -26.43 -16.82 -13.38
N ARG A 274 -25.52 -17.73 -13.76
CA ARG A 274 -25.18 -18.92 -12.96
C ARG A 274 -24.58 -18.53 -11.61
N TRP A 275 -23.65 -17.57 -11.59
CA TRP A 275 -23.05 -17.04 -10.37
C TRP A 275 -24.12 -16.48 -9.43
N TRP A 276 -25.05 -15.68 -9.97
CA TRP A 276 -26.15 -15.05 -9.25
C TRP A 276 -27.19 -16.04 -8.72
N SER A 277 -27.49 -17.09 -9.47
CA SER A 277 -28.49 -18.10 -9.08
C SER A 277 -27.95 -19.19 -8.17
N THR A 278 -26.63 -19.30 -8.00
CA THR A 278 -26.02 -20.31 -7.14
C THR A 278 -26.11 -19.85 -5.68
N PRO A 279 -26.75 -20.61 -4.77
CA PRO A 279 -26.76 -20.27 -3.35
C PRO A 279 -25.34 -20.20 -2.80
N ARG A 280 -25.01 -19.11 -2.12
CA ARG A 280 -23.70 -18.91 -1.51
C ARG A 280 -23.86 -18.82 -0.02
N LEU A 281 -22.93 -19.46 0.70
CA LEU A 281 -22.63 -19.02 2.04
C LEU A 281 -21.92 -17.68 1.89
N GLU A 282 -22.70 -16.59 1.80
CA GLU A 282 -22.12 -15.27 2.03
C GLU A 282 -21.52 -15.34 3.43
N GLN A 283 -20.19 -15.29 3.51
CA GLN A 283 -19.50 -15.13 4.78
C GLN A 283 -20.17 -13.92 5.43
N GLY A 284 -20.83 -14.14 6.56
CA GLY A 284 -21.80 -13.20 7.12
C GLY A 284 -21.11 -11.91 7.51
N TYR A 285 -20.93 -11.00 6.55
CA TYR A 285 -20.55 -9.66 6.85
C TYR A 285 -21.73 -9.08 7.64
N GLY A 286 -21.47 -8.59 8.86
CA GLY A 286 -22.53 -8.01 9.68
C GLY A 286 -23.29 -6.94 8.89
N ALA A 287 -24.53 -6.64 9.30
CA ALA A 287 -25.47 -5.75 8.60
C ALA A 287 -24.94 -4.33 8.25
N HIS A 288 -23.73 -3.99 8.69
CA HIS A 288 -23.07 -2.70 8.50
C HIS A 288 -21.91 -2.73 7.50
N VAL A 289 -21.57 -3.88 6.92
CA VAL A 289 -20.48 -3.97 5.94
C VAL A 289 -21.07 -3.84 4.53
N THR A 290 -20.64 -2.81 3.81
CA THR A 290 -20.89 -2.73 2.37
C THR A 290 -19.83 -3.57 1.67
N VAL A 291 -20.21 -4.36 0.66
CA VAL A 291 -19.25 -5.08 -0.20
C VAL A 291 -19.30 -4.51 -1.61
N GLU A 292 -18.13 -4.24 -2.17
CA GLU A 292 -17.94 -3.96 -3.57
C GLU A 292 -17.61 -5.28 -4.29
N ARG A 293 -18.28 -5.56 -5.39
CA ARG A 293 -18.01 -6.74 -6.23
C ARG A 293 -17.45 -6.29 -7.56
N GLN A 294 -16.26 -6.77 -7.88
CA GLN A 294 -15.63 -6.55 -9.18
C GLN A 294 -15.69 -7.84 -9.99
N PHE A 295 -16.02 -7.69 -11.27
CA PHE A 295 -16.22 -8.81 -12.19
C PHE A 295 -15.19 -8.74 -13.31
N ARG A 296 -14.63 -9.89 -13.69
CA ARG A 296 -13.75 -9.98 -14.85
C ARG A 296 -14.01 -11.21 -15.69
N TRP A 297 -14.20 -10.99 -16.97
CA TRP A 297 -14.42 -12.05 -17.94
C TRP A 297 -13.14 -12.42 -18.68
N ILE A 298 -12.85 -13.72 -18.74
CA ILE A 298 -11.84 -14.30 -19.61
C ILE A 298 -12.62 -15.11 -20.68
N PRO A 299 -12.70 -14.64 -21.93
CA PRO A 299 -13.47 -15.32 -22.98
C PRO A 299 -12.86 -16.69 -23.33
N PRO A 300 -13.65 -17.64 -23.84
CA PRO A 300 -13.11 -18.90 -24.37
C PRO A 300 -12.12 -18.64 -25.53
N PHE A 301 -11.07 -19.46 -25.64
CA PHE A 301 -10.17 -19.52 -26.80
C PHE A 301 -10.77 -20.32 -27.95
#